data_AF-A7WLW2-F1
#
_entry.id   AF-A7WLW2-F1
#
_cell.length_a   1.000
_cell.length_b   1.000
_cell.length_c   1.000
_cell.angle_alpha   90.00
_cell.angle_beta   90.00
_cell.angle_gamma   90.00
#
_symmetry.space_group_name_H-M   'P 1'
#
loop_
_entity.id
_entity.type
_entity.pdbx_description
1 polymer ?
#
loop_
_entity_poly.entity_id
_entity_poly.type
_entity_poly.pdbx_seq_one_letter_code
_entity_poly.pdbx_strand_id
1 'polypeptide(L)'
;WVNPVNALKADPKATSALQQKISSSHPLSSPGYFRDVQTRIKKFIESGQLGLFANGYWSNPAYKLPPEADLMAVAHYLEALDMQKEIVKIHTIFGGKNPHPNFMVGGVPCAINLDGTGSSGAPVNMTSLNFVLERIREAEAFIKNVYIPDVIAIATLYKDWLYGGGLAASNVLSYGTHTVVPGDKSTDLIPAGAIINGNWDEIHPVDVRNPDEIQEFVDHSWYQYANGAKGLHPWDGETEA
;
A
#
# COMPACT_ATOMS: atom_id res chain seq x y z
N TRP A 1 -10.56 12.22 -2.96
CA TRP A 1 -11.66 11.29 -3.29
C TRP A 1 -12.77 11.30 -2.25
N VAL A 2 -12.47 11.13 -0.95
CA VAL A 2 -13.47 10.98 0.12
C VAL A 2 -13.64 12.27 0.93
N ASN A 3 -14.89 12.65 1.22
CA ASN A 3 -15.26 13.81 2.03
C ASN A 3 -15.93 13.38 3.35
N PRO A 4 -15.20 13.38 4.49
CA PRO A 4 -15.72 12.95 5.78
C PRO A 4 -16.80 13.86 6.36
N VAL A 5 -16.89 15.12 5.91
CA VAL A 5 -17.97 16.03 6.32
C VAL A 5 -19.25 15.70 5.56
N ASN A 6 -19.15 15.33 4.28
CA ASN A 6 -20.29 14.91 3.48
C ASN A 6 -20.89 13.57 3.95
N ALA A 7 -20.06 12.67 4.50
CA ALA A 7 -20.50 11.42 5.14
C ALA A 7 -21.55 11.62 6.27
N LEU A 8 -21.56 12.79 6.92
CA LEU A 8 -22.56 13.13 7.94
C LEU A 8 -23.99 13.23 7.38
N LYS A 9 -24.15 13.38 6.06
CA LYS A 9 -25.43 13.48 5.37
C LYS A 9 -25.97 12.13 4.87
N ALA A 10 -25.17 11.07 5.00
CA ALA A 10 -25.50 9.75 4.46
C ALA A 10 -26.67 9.09 5.21
N ASP A 11 -27.48 8.31 4.50
CA ASP A 11 -28.37 7.33 5.13
C ASP A 11 -27.59 6.03 5.42
N PRO A 12 -27.44 5.62 6.70
CA PRO A 12 -26.77 4.37 7.04
C PRO A 12 -27.41 3.11 6.41
N LYS A 13 -28.72 3.11 6.13
CA LYS A 13 -29.37 1.99 5.43
C LYS A 13 -28.96 1.93 3.96
N ALA A 14 -28.95 3.06 3.27
CA ALA A 14 -28.47 3.15 1.90
C ALA A 14 -26.97 2.83 1.80
N THR A 15 -26.17 3.27 2.77
CA THR A 15 -24.75 2.92 2.89
C THR A 15 -24.54 1.41 3.05
N SER A 16 -25.33 0.77 3.92
CA SER A 16 -25.35 -0.69 4.08
C SER A 16 -25.70 -1.43 2.80
N ALA A 17 -26.73 -0.99 2.09
CA ALA A 17 -27.12 -1.58 0.80
C ALA A 17 -26.02 -1.39 -0.27
N LEU A 18 -25.36 -0.23 -0.28
CA LEU A 18 -24.21 0.03 -1.15
C LEU A 18 -23.06 -0.93 -0.84
N GLN A 19 -22.67 -1.07 0.43
CA GLN A 19 -21.62 -2.01 0.87
C GLN A 19 -21.90 -3.43 0.38
N GLN A 20 -23.12 -3.93 0.62
CA GLN A 20 -23.51 -5.28 0.23
C GLN A 20 -23.52 -5.48 -1.29
N LYS A 21 -23.75 -4.41 -2.06
CA LYS A 21 -23.69 -4.45 -3.52
C LYS A 21 -22.26 -4.48 -4.05
N ILE A 22 -21.34 -3.72 -3.45
CA ILE A 22 -19.94 -3.66 -3.90
C ILE A 22 -19.11 -4.84 -3.38
N SER A 23 -19.44 -5.34 -2.19
CA SER A 23 -18.71 -6.40 -1.51
C SER A 23 -19.66 -7.16 -0.57
N SER A 24 -20.37 -8.13 -1.13
CA SER A 24 -21.33 -8.97 -0.39
C SER A 24 -20.67 -9.85 0.68
N SER A 25 -19.36 -10.08 0.57
CA SER A 25 -18.58 -10.94 1.47
C SER A 25 -17.95 -10.18 2.63
N HIS A 26 -17.98 -8.84 2.64
CA HIS A 26 -17.50 -8.06 3.77
C HIS A 26 -18.54 -8.04 4.92
N PRO A 27 -18.21 -8.54 6.11
CA PRO A 27 -19.20 -8.77 7.17
C PRO A 27 -19.66 -7.49 7.88
N LEU A 28 -18.84 -6.44 7.95
CA LEU A 28 -19.17 -5.18 8.63
C LEU A 28 -20.00 -4.27 7.72
N SER A 29 -21.20 -4.72 7.37
CA SER A 29 -22.05 -4.06 6.38
C SER A 29 -23.43 -3.66 6.92
N SER A 30 -23.67 -3.74 8.23
CA SER A 30 -25.00 -3.48 8.80
C SER A 30 -25.35 -1.98 8.85
N PRO A 31 -26.64 -1.59 8.76
CA PRO A 31 -27.03 -0.20 8.93
C PRO A 31 -26.69 0.36 10.33
N GLY A 32 -26.66 -0.51 11.35
CA GLY A 32 -26.26 -0.13 12.71
C GLY A 32 -24.79 0.27 12.77
N TYR A 33 -23.91 -0.54 12.17
CA TYR A 33 -22.48 -0.27 12.08
C TYR A 33 -22.18 1.10 11.44
N PHE A 34 -22.75 1.37 10.27
CA PHE A 34 -22.54 2.66 9.60
C PHE A 34 -23.13 3.84 10.38
N ARG A 35 -24.24 3.65 11.12
CA ARG A 35 -24.77 4.68 12.02
C ARG A 35 -23.82 4.98 13.17
N ASP A 36 -23.20 3.95 13.74
CA ASP A 36 -22.26 4.11 14.84
C ASP A 36 -20.99 4.84 14.39
N VAL A 37 -20.46 4.48 13.20
CA VAL A 37 -19.35 5.21 12.56
C VAL A 37 -19.74 6.66 12.30
N GLN A 38 -20.89 6.92 11.68
CA GLN A 38 -21.37 8.27 11.41
C GLN A 38 -21.54 9.08 12.71
N THR A 39 -22.06 8.47 13.77
CA THR A 39 -22.22 9.11 15.08
C THR A 39 -20.87 9.45 15.70
N ARG A 40 -19.87 8.57 15.58
CA ARG A 40 -18.50 8.82 16.05
C ARG A 40 -17.88 10.01 15.32
N ILE A 41 -17.99 10.07 13.99
CA ILE A 41 -17.48 11.18 13.17
C ILE A 41 -18.22 12.47 13.50
N LYS A 42 -19.55 12.41 13.66
CA LYS A 42 -20.38 13.57 14.03
C LYS A 42 -19.91 14.18 15.35
N LYS A 43 -19.77 13.36 16.40
CA LYS A 43 -19.27 13.81 17.71
C LYS A 43 -17.86 14.41 17.61
N PHE A 44 -16.99 13.81 16.80
CA PHE A 44 -15.65 14.33 16.57
C PHE A 44 -15.69 15.72 15.90
N ILE A 45 -16.52 15.90 14.89
CA ILE A 45 -16.66 17.19 14.19
C ILE A 45 -17.31 18.25 15.10
N GLU A 46 -18.39 17.89 15.80
CA GLU A 46 -19.12 18.77 16.71
C GLU A 46 -18.30 19.19 17.94
N SER A 47 -17.22 18.47 18.27
CA SER A 47 -16.30 18.87 19.34
C SER A 47 -15.55 20.18 19.04
N GLY A 48 -15.50 20.62 17.77
CA GLY A 48 -14.66 21.73 17.32
C GLY A 48 -13.16 21.42 17.28
N GLN A 49 -12.74 20.25 17.78
CA GLN A 49 -11.35 19.78 17.76
C GLN A 49 -11.14 18.83 16.57
N LEU A 50 -11.19 19.39 15.36
CA LEU A 50 -11.20 18.63 14.11
C LEU A 50 -9.89 17.87 13.81
N GLY A 51 -8.80 18.13 14.53
CA GLY A 51 -7.52 17.45 14.36
C GLY A 51 -7.08 17.36 12.90
N LEU A 52 -6.88 16.13 12.40
CA LEU A 52 -6.52 15.83 11.01
C LEU A 52 -7.56 16.34 9.97
N PHE A 53 -8.80 16.61 10.38
CA PHE A 53 -9.84 17.14 9.51
C PHE A 53 -9.95 18.68 9.54
N ALA A 54 -9.17 19.36 10.38
CA ALA A 54 -9.14 20.83 10.42
C ALA A 54 -8.61 21.40 9.10
N ASN A 55 -9.22 22.50 8.63
CA ASN A 55 -8.81 23.24 7.42
C ASN A 55 -8.69 22.38 6.14
N GLY A 56 -9.41 21.27 6.07
CA GLY A 56 -9.49 20.45 4.85
C GLY A 56 -10.37 21.06 3.76
N TYR A 57 -10.26 20.53 2.55
CA TYR A 57 -10.92 21.06 1.36
C TYR A 57 -12.39 20.61 1.21
N TRP A 58 -13.14 20.48 2.31
CA TRP A 58 -14.43 19.76 2.35
C TRP A 58 -15.57 20.41 1.56
N SER A 59 -15.41 21.65 1.11
CA SER A 59 -16.34 22.35 0.20
C SER A 59 -15.92 22.29 -1.27
N ASN A 60 -14.79 21.65 -1.59
CA ASN A 60 -14.25 21.62 -2.95
C ASN A 60 -15.17 20.79 -3.89
N PRO A 61 -15.63 21.36 -5.03
CA PRO A 61 -16.48 20.65 -5.98
C PRO A 61 -15.80 19.46 -6.67
N ALA A 62 -14.48 19.30 -6.50
CA ALA A 62 -13.75 18.12 -6.94
C ALA A 62 -14.19 16.83 -6.25
N TYR A 63 -14.83 16.90 -5.08
CA TYR A 63 -15.41 15.72 -4.43
C TYR A 63 -16.72 15.32 -5.11
N LYS A 64 -16.75 14.09 -5.67
CA LYS A 64 -17.88 13.56 -6.45
C LYS A 64 -18.62 12.40 -5.79
N LEU A 65 -18.12 11.88 -4.67
CA LEU A 65 -18.78 10.77 -3.99
C LEU A 65 -20.13 11.22 -3.41
N PRO A 66 -21.18 10.40 -3.52
CA PRO A 66 -22.39 10.60 -2.74
C PRO A 66 -22.10 10.37 -1.24
N PRO A 67 -22.89 10.96 -0.33
CA PRO A 67 -22.71 10.81 1.11
C PRO A 67 -22.55 9.35 1.57
N GLU A 68 -23.31 8.43 1.00
CA GLU A 68 -23.26 7.00 1.33
C GLU A 68 -21.89 6.38 1.00
N ALA A 69 -21.31 6.72 -0.14
CA ALA A 69 -19.98 6.23 -0.52
C ALA A 69 -18.89 6.88 0.35
N ASP A 70 -19.06 8.16 0.75
CA ASP A 70 -18.16 8.80 1.69
C ASP A 70 -18.20 8.12 3.07
N LEU A 71 -19.40 7.82 3.60
CA LEU A 71 -19.53 7.15 4.90
C LEU A 71 -18.93 5.75 4.90
N MET A 72 -19.17 4.99 3.83
CA MET A 72 -18.57 3.67 3.62
C MET A 72 -17.05 3.75 3.60
N ALA A 73 -16.47 4.65 2.80
CA ALA A 73 -15.02 4.81 2.71
C ALA A 73 -14.40 5.32 4.02
N VAL A 74 -15.08 6.16 4.79
CA VAL A 74 -14.59 6.56 6.12
C VAL A 74 -14.65 5.40 7.12
N ALA A 75 -15.68 4.54 7.06
CA ALA A 75 -15.70 3.32 7.86
C ALA A 75 -14.49 2.43 7.55
N HIS A 76 -14.26 2.16 6.26
CA HIS A 76 -13.12 1.35 5.83
C HIS A 76 -11.76 2.00 6.11
N TYR A 77 -11.66 3.34 6.12
CA TYR A 77 -10.46 4.04 6.58
C TYR A 77 -10.13 3.70 8.05
N LEU A 78 -11.14 3.67 8.92
CA LEU A 78 -10.97 3.30 10.33
C LEU A 78 -10.63 1.81 10.48
N GLU A 79 -11.30 0.94 9.73
CA GLU A 79 -10.98 -0.49 9.72
C GLU A 79 -9.56 -0.76 9.21
N ALA A 80 -9.11 -0.08 8.16
CA ALA A 80 -7.76 -0.20 7.63
C ALA A 80 -6.71 0.24 8.65
N LEU A 81 -6.97 1.33 9.38
CA LEU A 81 -6.11 1.81 10.46
C LEU A 81 -5.96 0.77 11.58
N ASP A 82 -7.02 0.00 11.85
CA ASP A 82 -6.98 -1.11 12.78
C ASP A 82 -6.34 -2.38 12.20
N MET A 83 -6.59 -2.72 10.94
CA MET A 83 -6.10 -3.96 10.33
C MET A 83 -4.60 -3.92 10.03
N GLN A 84 -4.05 -2.77 9.65
CA GLN A 84 -2.65 -2.68 9.21
C GLN A 84 -1.64 -3.14 10.28
N LYS A 85 -1.94 -2.95 11.57
CA LYS A 85 -1.07 -3.38 12.69
C LYS A 85 -1.01 -4.91 12.84
N GLU A 86 -1.99 -5.64 12.32
CA GLU A 86 -2.03 -7.10 12.36
C GLU A 86 -1.15 -7.72 11.27
N ILE A 87 -1.18 -7.14 10.06
CA ILE A 87 -0.38 -7.59 8.91
C ILE A 87 1.11 -7.59 9.24
N VAL A 88 1.58 -6.51 9.89
CA VAL A 88 3.01 -6.34 10.21
C VAL A 88 3.52 -7.30 11.28
N LYS A 89 2.65 -8.04 11.98
CA LYS A 89 3.09 -9.06 12.94
C LYS A 89 3.83 -10.22 12.25
N ILE A 90 3.65 -10.40 10.93
CA ILE A 90 4.48 -11.31 10.12
C ILE A 90 5.96 -10.90 10.20
N HIS A 91 6.26 -9.60 10.07
CA HIS A 91 7.62 -9.07 10.25
C HIS A 91 8.10 -9.27 11.69
N THR A 92 7.22 -9.18 12.69
CA THR A 92 7.60 -9.43 14.09
C THR A 92 8.03 -10.88 14.31
N ILE A 93 7.40 -11.87 13.67
CA ILE A 93 7.80 -13.28 13.78
C ILE A 93 9.16 -13.52 13.13
N PHE A 94 9.38 -13.07 11.90
CA PHE A 94 10.62 -13.38 11.16
C PHE A 94 11.78 -12.42 11.46
N GLY A 95 11.48 -11.17 11.82
CA GLY A 95 12.46 -10.10 12.00
C GLY A 95 12.48 -9.51 13.42
N GLY A 96 11.65 -10.00 14.34
CA GLY A 96 11.62 -9.62 15.76
C GLY A 96 10.85 -8.32 16.08
N LYS A 97 10.64 -7.42 15.11
CA LYS A 97 9.90 -6.16 15.30
C LYS A 97 9.40 -5.55 13.99
N ASN A 98 8.47 -4.59 14.12
CA ASN A 98 8.07 -3.68 13.06
C ASN A 98 7.76 -2.30 13.67
N PRO A 99 8.17 -1.17 13.06
CA PRO A 99 9.04 -1.04 11.88
C PRO A 99 10.49 -1.51 12.11
N HIS A 100 11.29 -1.55 11.05
CA HIS A 100 12.71 -1.97 11.05
C HIS A 100 12.97 -3.42 11.55
N PRO A 101 12.41 -4.45 10.90
CA PRO A 101 12.76 -5.84 11.20
C PRO A 101 14.26 -6.11 10.98
N ASN A 102 14.80 -7.10 11.70
CA ASN A 102 16.20 -7.50 11.58
C ASN A 102 16.41 -8.40 10.35
N PHE A 103 17.56 -8.23 9.69
CA PHE A 103 18.04 -9.05 8.56
C PHE A 103 19.45 -9.58 8.85
N MET A 104 19.94 -10.51 8.03
CA MET A 104 21.29 -11.06 8.17
C MET A 104 21.90 -11.35 6.79
N VAL A 105 23.15 -10.94 6.56
CA VAL A 105 23.90 -11.36 5.37
C VAL A 105 24.05 -12.88 5.39
N GLY A 106 23.64 -13.55 4.31
CA GLY A 106 23.66 -15.01 4.20
C GLY A 106 22.33 -15.71 4.53
N GLY A 107 21.28 -14.99 4.93
CA GLY A 107 19.95 -15.58 5.11
C GLY A 107 19.03 -14.75 6.00
N VAL A 108 18.39 -15.41 6.97
CA VAL A 108 17.50 -14.79 7.96
C VAL A 108 17.90 -15.22 9.38
N PRO A 109 17.75 -14.37 10.41
CA PRO A 109 18.17 -14.70 11.77
C PRO A 109 17.19 -15.64 12.50
N CYS A 110 15.98 -15.86 11.96
CA CYS A 110 14.93 -16.63 12.59
C CYS A 110 15.05 -18.14 12.29
N ALA A 111 15.86 -18.85 13.08
CA ALA A 111 16.05 -20.30 12.93
C ALA A 111 14.72 -21.08 13.08
N ILE A 112 14.57 -22.13 12.27
CA ILE A 112 13.39 -22.99 12.23
C ILE A 112 13.65 -24.27 13.02
N ASN A 113 12.75 -24.62 13.95
CA ASN A 113 12.70 -25.92 14.61
C ASN A 113 11.25 -26.30 14.89
N LEU A 114 10.73 -27.30 14.17
CA LEU A 114 9.32 -27.68 14.23
C LEU A 114 9.03 -28.71 15.33
N ASP A 115 9.92 -29.67 15.53
CA ASP A 115 9.69 -30.89 16.31
C ASP A 115 10.90 -31.37 17.13
N GLY A 116 12.09 -30.76 16.94
CA GLY A 116 13.29 -31.09 17.71
C GLY A 116 13.27 -30.53 19.14
N THR A 117 14.19 -31.00 19.98
CA THR A 117 14.38 -30.47 21.35
C THR A 117 14.57 -28.96 21.32
N GLY A 118 13.78 -28.24 22.12
CA GLY A 118 13.81 -26.78 22.16
C GLY A 118 12.97 -26.07 21.09
N SER A 119 12.12 -26.78 20.33
CA SER A 119 11.21 -26.19 19.32
C SER A 119 10.32 -25.08 19.89
N SER A 120 9.89 -25.20 21.15
CA SER A 120 9.12 -24.15 21.84
C SER A 120 9.87 -22.83 22.01
N GLY A 121 11.21 -22.88 22.07
CA GLY A 121 12.08 -21.70 22.19
C GLY A 121 12.69 -21.24 20.87
N ALA A 122 12.44 -21.95 19.77
CA ALA A 122 12.93 -21.55 18.46
C ALA A 122 12.15 -20.34 17.92
N PRO A 123 12.80 -19.39 17.23
CA PRO A 123 12.12 -18.24 16.63
C PRO A 123 10.97 -18.64 15.70
N VAL A 124 11.12 -19.73 14.94
CA VAL A 124 10.08 -20.26 14.06
C VAL A 124 9.78 -21.72 14.40
N ASN A 125 8.53 -21.96 14.81
CA ASN A 125 7.93 -23.27 15.05
C ASN A 125 6.51 -23.32 14.46
N MET A 126 5.81 -24.44 14.62
CA MET A 126 4.49 -24.62 14.00
C MET A 126 3.44 -23.61 14.51
N THR A 127 3.48 -23.23 15.78
CA THR A 127 2.61 -22.18 16.34
C THR A 127 2.84 -20.84 15.65
N SER A 128 4.10 -20.48 15.45
CA SER A 128 4.48 -19.23 14.79
C SER A 128 4.07 -19.22 13.31
N LEU A 129 4.23 -20.35 12.61
CA LEU A 129 3.80 -20.50 11.21
C LEU A 129 2.27 -20.43 11.06
N ASN A 130 1.52 -21.07 11.96
CA ASN A 130 0.06 -20.98 11.97
C ASN A 130 -0.41 -19.55 12.23
N PHE A 131 0.25 -18.84 13.15
CA PHE A 131 -0.01 -17.43 13.41
C PHE A 131 0.23 -16.57 12.15
N VAL A 132 1.36 -16.77 11.46
CA VAL A 132 1.67 -16.08 10.20
C VAL A 132 0.61 -16.36 9.13
N LEU A 133 0.23 -17.63 8.94
CA LEU A 133 -0.79 -18.02 7.96
C LEU A 133 -2.14 -17.34 8.22
N GLU A 134 -2.53 -17.21 9.48
CA GLU A 134 -3.77 -16.52 9.85
C GLU A 134 -3.69 -15.02 9.50
N ARG A 135 -2.58 -14.34 9.80
CA ARG A 135 -2.37 -12.93 9.42
C ARG A 135 -2.41 -12.74 7.89
N ILE A 136 -1.84 -13.68 7.12
CA ILE A 136 -1.89 -13.67 5.65
C ILE A 136 -3.35 -13.76 5.18
N ARG A 137 -4.14 -14.70 5.72
CA ARG A 137 -5.54 -14.88 5.35
C ARG A 137 -6.40 -13.66 5.69
N GLU A 138 -6.17 -13.05 6.85
CA GLU A 138 -6.86 -11.81 7.23
C GLU A 138 -6.50 -10.66 6.29
N ALA A 139 -5.21 -10.49 5.95
CA ALA A 139 -4.75 -9.48 5.01
C ALA A 139 -5.37 -9.67 3.62
N GLU A 140 -5.37 -10.90 3.10
CA GLU A 140 -6.00 -11.23 1.84
C GLU A 140 -7.51 -10.96 1.86
N ALA A 141 -8.20 -11.35 2.93
CA ALA A 141 -9.64 -11.14 3.07
C ALA A 141 -9.96 -9.63 3.12
N PHE A 142 -9.17 -8.84 3.82
CA PHE A 142 -9.33 -7.39 3.88
C PHE A 142 -9.09 -6.75 2.51
N ILE A 143 -8.02 -7.11 1.81
CA ILE A 143 -7.71 -6.56 0.48
C ILE A 143 -8.81 -6.90 -0.53
N LYS A 144 -9.25 -8.17 -0.57
CA LYS A 144 -10.26 -8.65 -1.53
C LYS A 144 -11.65 -8.08 -1.26
N ASN A 145 -12.03 -7.91 0.00
CA ASN A 145 -13.40 -7.54 0.38
C ASN A 145 -13.56 -6.06 0.78
N VAL A 146 -12.48 -5.32 0.98
CA VAL A 146 -12.53 -3.89 1.36
C VAL A 146 -11.75 -3.05 0.36
N TYR A 147 -10.43 -3.22 0.28
CA TYR A 147 -9.57 -2.32 -0.51
C TYR A 147 -9.89 -2.33 -2.01
N ILE A 148 -9.92 -3.51 -2.64
CA ILE A 148 -10.17 -3.61 -4.09
C ILE A 148 -11.59 -3.10 -4.46
N PRO A 149 -12.67 -3.54 -3.78
CA PRO A 149 -14.01 -3.02 -4.04
C PRO A 149 -14.12 -1.49 -3.90
N ASP A 150 -13.49 -0.91 -2.88
CA ASP A 150 -13.49 0.55 -2.67
C ASP A 150 -12.80 1.28 -3.81
N VAL A 151 -11.61 0.83 -4.24
CA VAL A 151 -10.90 1.43 -5.37
C VAL A 151 -11.74 1.37 -6.63
N ILE A 152 -12.38 0.25 -6.93
CA ILE A 152 -13.26 0.09 -8.10
C ILE A 152 -14.49 1.02 -8.00
N ALA A 153 -15.12 1.10 -6.82
CA ALA A 153 -16.28 1.95 -6.60
C ALA A 153 -15.93 3.44 -6.76
N ILE A 154 -14.83 3.89 -6.17
CA ILE A 154 -14.30 5.25 -6.31
C ILE A 154 -13.96 5.51 -7.78
N ALA A 155 -13.17 4.65 -8.42
CA ALA A 155 -12.80 4.83 -9.83
C ALA A 155 -14.03 4.92 -10.76
N THR A 156 -15.08 4.16 -10.47
CA THR A 156 -16.34 4.19 -11.23
C THR A 156 -17.06 5.55 -11.12
N LEU A 157 -16.96 6.23 -9.99
CA LEU A 157 -17.56 7.55 -9.76
C LEU A 157 -16.66 8.69 -10.27
N TYR A 158 -15.37 8.42 -10.43
CA TYR A 158 -14.35 9.35 -10.92
C TYR A 158 -13.83 8.97 -12.30
N LYS A 159 -14.68 8.39 -13.17
CA LYS A 159 -14.30 7.93 -14.53
C LYS A 159 -13.70 9.02 -15.43
N ASP A 160 -14.01 10.28 -15.16
CA ASP A 160 -13.49 11.43 -15.90
C ASP A 160 -12.21 12.02 -15.29
N TRP A 161 -11.75 11.51 -14.13
CA TRP A 161 -10.46 11.85 -13.53
C TRP A 161 -9.33 11.00 -14.13
N LEU A 162 -9.17 11.11 -15.44
CA LEU A 162 -8.11 10.44 -16.21
C LEU A 162 -6.85 11.32 -16.37
N TYR A 163 -6.78 12.43 -15.64
CA TYR A 163 -5.60 13.29 -15.60
C TYR A 163 -4.46 12.62 -14.81
N GLY A 164 -3.23 13.06 -15.06
CA GLY A 164 -2.06 12.65 -14.27
C GLY A 164 -1.29 11.44 -14.80
N GLY A 165 -1.58 10.97 -16.02
CA GLY A 165 -0.84 9.86 -16.64
C GLY A 165 0.67 10.13 -16.76
N GLY A 166 1.08 11.36 -17.08
CA GLY A 166 2.49 11.78 -17.09
C GLY A 166 3.41 10.79 -17.83
N LEU A 167 4.54 10.46 -17.21
CA LEU A 167 5.49 9.48 -17.75
C LEU A 167 4.95 8.05 -17.77
N ALA A 168 3.92 7.70 -16.99
CA ALA A 168 3.39 6.33 -16.99
C ALA A 168 2.78 5.93 -18.36
N ALA A 169 2.45 6.91 -19.21
CA ALA A 169 2.01 6.67 -20.59
C ALA A 169 3.15 6.34 -21.56
N SER A 170 4.41 6.62 -21.19
CA SER A 170 5.56 6.50 -22.10
C SER A 170 6.74 5.72 -21.52
N ASN A 171 7.18 6.07 -20.32
CA ASN A 171 8.43 5.60 -19.72
C ASN A 171 8.16 4.98 -18.34
N VAL A 172 8.30 3.66 -18.24
CA VAL A 172 8.15 2.91 -16.98
C VAL A 172 9.30 1.93 -16.80
N LEU A 173 9.70 1.70 -15.55
CA LEU A 173 10.85 0.89 -15.18
C LEU A 173 10.51 -0.04 -14.01
N SER A 174 10.90 -1.31 -14.12
CA SER A 174 10.88 -2.30 -13.04
C SER A 174 12.21 -3.04 -13.01
N TYR A 175 12.82 -3.19 -11.83
CA TYR A 175 13.99 -4.06 -11.66
C TYR A 175 13.64 -5.53 -11.51
N GLY A 176 12.35 -5.86 -11.40
CA GLY A 176 11.86 -7.19 -11.08
C GLY A 176 12.12 -7.61 -9.64
N THR A 177 11.25 -8.44 -9.08
CA THR A 177 11.32 -8.88 -7.67
C THR A 177 10.48 -10.14 -7.43
N HIS A 178 10.50 -10.64 -6.18
CA HIS A 178 9.87 -11.89 -5.76
C HIS A 178 10.37 -13.11 -6.56
N THR A 179 11.71 -13.22 -6.68
CA THR A 179 12.39 -14.35 -7.31
C THR A 179 12.05 -15.67 -6.61
N VAL A 180 11.48 -16.63 -7.34
CA VAL A 180 11.05 -17.91 -6.77
C VAL A 180 12.23 -18.86 -6.56
N VAL A 181 13.15 -18.93 -7.52
CA VAL A 181 14.36 -19.74 -7.46
C VAL A 181 15.55 -18.85 -7.10
N PRO A 182 16.15 -19.00 -5.91
CA PRO A 182 17.24 -18.13 -5.48
C PRO A 182 18.39 -18.08 -6.50
N GLY A 183 18.74 -16.86 -6.94
CA GLY A 183 19.79 -16.62 -7.92
C GLY A 183 19.34 -16.69 -9.39
N ASP A 184 18.10 -17.10 -9.68
CA ASP A 184 17.56 -17.17 -11.03
C ASP A 184 16.46 -16.12 -11.26
N LYS A 185 16.87 -14.98 -11.82
CA LYS A 185 16.01 -13.82 -12.10
C LYS A 185 14.91 -14.10 -13.12
N SER A 186 15.02 -15.16 -13.94
CA SER A 186 13.96 -15.53 -14.88
C SER A 186 12.68 -16.01 -14.17
N THR A 187 12.78 -16.29 -12.87
CA THR A 187 11.67 -16.74 -12.02
C THR A 187 11.04 -15.63 -11.18
N ASP A 188 11.34 -14.36 -11.48
CA ASP A 188 10.69 -13.21 -10.83
C ASP A 188 9.16 -13.23 -11.09
N LEU A 189 8.36 -13.20 -10.03
CA LEU A 189 6.89 -13.08 -10.16
C LEU A 189 6.45 -11.68 -10.62
N ILE A 190 7.27 -10.67 -10.37
CA ILE A 190 7.14 -9.32 -10.93
C ILE A 190 8.35 -9.12 -11.83
N PRO A 191 8.20 -9.10 -13.17
CA PRO A 191 9.33 -9.09 -14.09
C PRO A 191 10.06 -7.76 -14.12
N ALA A 192 11.33 -7.81 -14.53
CA ALA A 192 12.16 -6.64 -14.82
C ALA A 192 11.95 -6.15 -16.25
N GLY A 193 12.19 -4.85 -16.48
CA GLY A 193 12.18 -4.26 -17.82
C GLY A 193 11.98 -2.75 -17.79
N ALA A 194 12.34 -2.12 -18.91
CA ALA A 194 12.04 -0.72 -19.19
C ALA A 194 11.22 -0.60 -20.48
N ILE A 195 10.13 0.14 -20.42
CA ILE A 195 9.38 0.59 -21.61
C ILE A 195 9.72 2.05 -21.81
N ILE A 196 10.04 2.44 -23.04
CA ILE A 196 10.44 3.79 -23.42
C ILE A 196 9.57 4.26 -24.59
N ASN A 197 9.22 5.54 -24.61
CA ASN A 197 8.43 6.18 -25.68
C ASN A 197 7.04 5.55 -25.90
N GLY A 198 6.52 4.83 -24.92
CA GLY A 198 5.22 4.18 -24.99
C GLY A 198 5.19 2.99 -25.94
N ASN A 199 6.36 2.41 -26.28
CA ASN A 199 6.44 1.21 -27.10
C ASN A 199 6.28 -0.05 -26.23
N TRP A 200 5.05 -0.54 -26.08
CA TRP A 200 4.77 -1.73 -25.26
C TRP A 200 5.14 -3.04 -25.97
N ASP A 201 5.45 -3.00 -27.26
CA ASP A 201 5.92 -4.16 -28.04
C ASP A 201 7.42 -4.43 -27.81
N GLU A 202 8.14 -3.49 -27.17
CA GLU A 202 9.56 -3.59 -26.86
C GLU A 202 9.80 -3.36 -25.37
N ILE A 203 10.25 -4.41 -24.69
CA ILE A 203 10.66 -4.33 -23.29
C ILE A 203 12.18 -4.42 -23.26
N HIS A 204 12.84 -3.31 -22.96
CA HIS A 204 14.29 -3.28 -22.83
C HIS A 204 14.71 -4.01 -21.55
N PRO A 205 15.72 -4.90 -21.62
CA PRO A 205 16.31 -5.46 -20.40
C PRO A 205 16.96 -4.34 -19.58
N VAL A 206 17.03 -4.54 -18.27
CA VAL A 206 17.65 -3.58 -17.34
C VAL A 206 18.85 -4.26 -16.68
N ASP A 207 20.03 -3.68 -16.87
CA ASP A 207 21.26 -4.09 -16.22
C ASP A 207 21.73 -3.02 -15.22
N VAL A 208 21.44 -3.25 -13.95
CA VAL A 208 21.87 -2.39 -12.83
C VAL A 208 23.39 -2.36 -12.61
N ARG A 209 24.17 -3.10 -13.39
CA ARG A 209 25.64 -3.05 -13.38
C ARG A 209 26.22 -2.26 -14.54
N ASN A 210 25.42 -1.93 -15.55
CA ASN A 210 25.85 -1.13 -16.67
C ASN A 210 25.92 0.35 -16.26
N PRO A 211 27.12 0.97 -16.24
CA PRO A 211 27.27 2.35 -15.78
C PRO A 211 26.55 3.38 -16.67
N ASP A 212 26.18 3.00 -17.90
CA ASP A 212 25.49 3.87 -18.84
C ASP A 212 23.94 3.79 -18.74
N GLU A 213 23.38 2.92 -17.88
CA GLU A 213 21.93 2.73 -17.75
C GLU A 213 21.32 3.53 -16.60
N ILE A 214 21.66 3.19 -15.35
CA ILE A 214 21.05 3.80 -14.16
C ILE A 214 21.97 4.88 -13.62
N GLN A 215 21.63 6.15 -13.89
CA GLN A 215 22.41 7.31 -13.49
C GLN A 215 21.58 8.32 -12.68
N GLU A 216 22.22 8.99 -11.74
CA GLU A 216 21.66 10.07 -10.95
C GLU A 216 22.30 11.41 -11.35
N PHE A 217 21.50 12.47 -11.40
CA PHE A 217 21.90 13.84 -11.78
C PHE A 217 21.54 14.79 -10.64
N VAL A 218 22.37 15.82 -10.41
CA VAL A 218 22.20 16.77 -9.28
C VAL A 218 22.13 18.25 -9.70
N ASP A 219 22.00 18.54 -10.99
CA ASP A 219 21.88 19.89 -11.55
C ASP A 219 20.69 20.69 -10.98
N HIS A 220 19.63 19.99 -10.56
CA HIS A 220 18.46 20.56 -9.89
C HIS A 220 18.23 20.01 -8.48
N SER A 221 19.30 19.59 -7.82
CA SER A 221 19.29 19.03 -6.46
C SER A 221 20.23 19.81 -5.54
N TRP A 222 20.08 19.70 -4.22
CA TRP A 222 21.01 20.28 -3.24
C TRP A 222 22.21 19.37 -2.97
N TYR A 223 22.91 19.01 -4.05
CA TYR A 223 24.14 18.24 -3.98
C TYR A 223 25.14 18.77 -5.01
N GLN A 224 26.41 18.44 -4.80
CA GLN A 224 27.48 18.79 -5.70
C GLN A 224 28.16 17.50 -6.18
N TYR A 225 28.45 17.43 -7.48
CA TYR A 225 29.36 16.45 -8.04
C TYR A 225 30.70 17.10 -8.33
N ALA A 226 31.78 16.38 -8.02
CA ALA A 226 33.11 16.79 -8.37
C ALA A 226 33.25 16.94 -9.90
N ASN A 227 34.10 17.89 -10.31
CA ASN A 227 34.56 18.05 -11.70
C ASN A 227 33.47 18.26 -12.76
N GLY A 228 32.25 18.67 -12.38
CA GLY A 228 31.17 18.92 -13.33
C GLY A 228 30.64 17.65 -14.01
N ALA A 229 30.73 16.49 -13.33
CA ALA A 229 30.07 15.27 -13.78
C ALA A 229 28.57 15.52 -13.98
N LYS A 230 28.00 14.95 -15.05
CA LYS A 230 26.59 15.17 -15.40
C LYS A 230 25.68 14.14 -14.75
N GLY A 231 25.95 12.87 -14.98
CA GLY A 231 25.24 11.75 -14.36
C GLY A 231 26.24 10.72 -13.84
N LEU A 232 25.98 10.15 -12.67
CA LEU A 232 26.83 9.14 -12.04
C LEU A 232 26.02 7.86 -11.80
N HIS A 233 26.60 6.71 -12.13
CA HIS A 233 26.09 5.41 -11.72
C HIS A 233 26.28 5.24 -10.21
N PRO A 234 25.39 4.56 -9.47
CA PRO A 234 25.49 4.45 -8.01
C PRO A 234 26.81 3.88 -7.45
N TRP A 235 27.55 3.08 -8.22
CA TRP A 235 28.91 2.64 -7.81
C TRP A 235 29.94 3.78 -7.76
N ASP A 236 29.75 4.82 -8.58
CA ASP A 236 30.57 6.03 -8.64
C ASP A 236 29.87 7.23 -7.99
N GLY A 237 28.73 7.00 -7.33
CA GLY A 237 27.86 8.06 -6.81
C GLY A 237 28.51 8.89 -5.71
N GLU A 238 28.20 10.19 -5.72
CA GLU A 238 28.67 11.17 -4.74
C GLU A 238 27.47 11.79 -4.00
N THR A 239 27.59 11.99 -2.69
CA THR A 239 26.56 12.62 -1.85
C THR A 239 27.18 13.70 -0.98
N GLU A 240 27.50 14.84 -1.59
CA GLU A 240 28.01 16.04 -0.93
C GLU A 240 26.95 17.16 -0.98
N ALA A 241 26.54 17.67 0.18
CA ALA A 241 25.50 18.70 0.32
C ALA A 241 26.09 20.13 0.29
#